data_AF-A0A920Q5X2-F1
#
_entry.id   AF-A0A920Q5X2-F1
#
_cell.length_a   1.000
_cell.length_b   1.000
_cell.length_c   1.000
_cell.angle_alpha   90.00
_cell.angle_beta   90.00
_cell.angle_gamma   90.00
#
_symmetry.space_group_name_H-M   'P 1'
#
loop_
_entity.id
_entity.type
_entity.pdbx_description
1 polymer ?
#
loop_
_entity_poly.entity_id
_entity_poly.type
_entity_poly.pdbx_seq_one_letter_code
_entity_poly.pdbx_strand_id
1 'polypeptide(L)'
;MNRTPWRFWDLETGKPFDNAGTLEMVEVLEKGMAESPQPHPGLLHLYIHTMEMSPTPQRALLAADQLRPLVPECGHLLHMPAHIYMQCGHYYDALEVSYNATAADGKYISYANLGRGDRYLSSCCHNFHQLMTAATYLGQYGAALYAANSVQGLLTEDILRTEIPQLARTLESHYSMKSHVLVRFGKWEDIIREPLPEDEKLYCVTTAMMRYARGIAYAALGRHDLADIERTKFDEALVNIPTDRLIMNNQARAILGVATEMLYGEVEYHRGNYDVAFKHLRQAVVNDDELNYSEPWSWMHPPRHALGALLLEQGHVDEAEQVYRADLGLDGVLIAAKRHLNNVWSLHGLAECLRVKGKESEFALIEPQLELAMARTDPPITSSCHCRVATDCCH
;
A
#
# COMPACT_ATOMS: atom_id res chain seq x y z
N MET A 1 8.12 13.88 20.02
CA MET A 1 7.29 13.54 18.83
C MET A 1 6.42 14.70 18.36
N ASN A 2 5.50 15.25 19.17
CA ASN A 2 4.49 16.19 18.64
C ASN A 2 5.00 17.59 18.21
N ARG A 3 6.28 17.92 18.47
CA ARG A 3 6.86 19.23 18.08
C ARG A 3 7.12 19.32 16.56
N THR A 4 7.39 18.19 15.92
CA THR A 4 7.76 18.07 14.50
C THR A 4 7.11 16.82 13.92
N PRO A 5 5.75 16.75 13.88
CA PRO A 5 5.06 15.57 13.39
C PRO A 5 5.50 15.25 11.96
N TRP A 6 5.79 13.96 11.69
CA TRP A 6 6.29 13.46 10.40
C TRP A 6 7.65 14.04 9.95
N ARG A 7 8.38 14.72 10.84
CA ARG A 7 9.68 15.33 10.55
C ARG A 7 10.73 14.90 11.56
N PHE A 8 10.81 13.59 11.84
CA PHE A 8 11.88 13.01 12.67
C PHE A 8 13.13 12.72 11.85
N TRP A 9 12.95 12.17 10.66
CA TRP A 9 14.01 11.82 9.71
C TRP A 9 13.73 12.50 8.38
N ASP A 10 14.78 13.06 7.80
CA ASP A 10 14.82 13.43 6.40
C ASP A 10 15.03 12.14 5.59
N LEU A 11 14.02 11.77 4.81
CA LEU A 11 14.00 10.51 4.09
C LEU A 11 15.02 10.44 2.95
N GLU A 12 15.39 11.60 2.39
CA GLU A 12 16.38 11.69 1.31
C GLU A 12 17.79 11.48 1.84
N THR A 13 18.12 12.16 2.95
CA THR A 13 19.48 12.11 3.51
C THR A 13 19.67 11.01 4.54
N GLY A 14 18.58 10.44 5.06
CA GLY A 14 18.57 9.53 6.20
C GLY A 14 18.96 10.18 7.53
N LYS A 15 19.16 11.50 7.56
CA LYS A 15 19.58 12.23 8.77
C LYS A 15 18.36 12.74 9.53
N PRO A 16 18.45 12.91 10.86
CA PRO A 16 17.39 13.56 11.60
C PRO A 16 17.25 15.03 11.18
N PHE A 17 16.03 15.57 11.15
CA PHE A 17 15.83 17.00 10.92
C PHE A 17 16.38 17.83 12.08
N ASP A 18 16.91 19.01 11.76
CA ASP A 18 17.32 20.01 12.76
C ASP A 18 16.15 20.33 13.70
N ASN A 19 16.44 20.42 15.01
CA ASN A 19 15.47 20.72 16.06
C ASN A 19 14.32 19.70 16.26
N ALA A 20 14.34 18.55 15.57
CA ALA A 20 13.35 17.49 15.79
C ALA A 20 13.55 16.73 17.12
N GLY A 21 14.77 16.79 17.69
CA GLY A 21 15.13 16.06 18.91
C GLY A 21 15.18 14.55 18.70
N THR A 22 15.28 14.08 17.46
CA THR A 22 15.18 12.65 17.12
C THR A 22 16.25 11.80 17.79
N LEU A 23 17.51 12.26 17.81
CA LEU A 23 18.59 11.49 18.44
C LEU A 23 18.46 11.43 19.96
N GLU A 24 18.08 12.54 20.59
CA GLU A 24 17.77 12.58 22.04
C GLU A 24 16.61 11.62 22.35
N MET A 25 15.58 11.60 21.52
CA MET A 25 14.44 10.71 21.67
C MET A 25 14.85 9.24 21.57
N VAL A 26 15.67 8.88 20.57
CA VAL A 26 16.23 7.53 20.42
C VAL A 26 17.02 7.15 21.68
N GLU A 27 17.93 8.01 22.13
CA GLU A 27 18.76 7.75 23.32
C GLU A 27 17.90 7.54 24.58
N VAL A 28 16.92 8.41 24.83
CA VAL A 28 16.03 8.32 25.99
C VAL A 28 15.17 7.06 25.94
N LEU A 29 14.64 6.71 24.77
CA LEU A 29 13.81 5.52 24.61
C LEU A 29 14.62 4.23 24.73
N GLU A 30 15.79 4.15 24.09
CA GLU A 30 16.68 2.99 24.20
C GLU A 30 17.16 2.79 25.64
N LYS A 31 17.57 3.86 26.33
CA LYS A 31 17.93 3.81 27.74
C LYS A 31 16.75 3.34 28.60
N GLY A 32 15.57 3.92 28.40
CA GLY A 32 14.37 3.56 29.16
C GLY A 32 13.98 2.10 28.96
N MET A 33 14.08 1.58 27.74
CA MET A 33 13.83 0.15 27.45
C MET A 33 14.87 -0.76 28.12
N ALA A 34 16.14 -0.35 28.16
CA ALA A 34 17.22 -1.14 28.79
C ALA A 34 17.14 -1.16 30.32
N GLU A 35 16.69 -0.06 30.93
CA GLU A 35 16.55 0.07 32.39
C GLU A 35 15.22 -0.49 32.92
N SER A 36 14.23 -0.73 32.03
CA SER A 36 12.94 -1.26 32.43
C SER A 36 13.01 -2.76 32.76
N PRO A 37 12.54 -3.20 33.95
CA PRO A 37 12.59 -4.61 34.34
C PRO A 37 11.63 -5.50 33.52
N GLN A 38 10.65 -4.90 32.85
CA GLN A 38 9.71 -5.55 31.95
C GLN A 38 9.49 -4.65 30.72
N PRO A 39 9.15 -5.21 29.54
CA PRO A 39 8.84 -4.40 28.36
C PRO A 39 7.69 -3.41 28.66
N HIS A 40 7.95 -2.11 28.51
CA HIS A 40 6.95 -1.07 28.78
C HIS A 40 6.25 -0.65 27.49
N PRO A 41 4.92 -0.84 27.34
CA PRO A 41 4.23 -0.66 26.06
C PRO A 41 4.35 0.77 25.52
N GLY A 42 4.35 1.78 26.40
CA GLY A 42 4.58 3.16 25.99
C GLY A 42 5.98 3.42 25.44
N LEU A 43 7.05 2.79 25.96
CA LEU A 43 8.40 3.03 25.44
C LEU A 43 8.57 2.36 24.08
N LEU A 44 8.07 1.13 23.95
CA LEU A 44 8.07 0.38 22.70
C LEU A 44 7.29 1.11 21.60
N HIS A 45 6.07 1.57 21.93
CA HIS A 45 5.21 2.32 21.02
C HIS A 45 5.90 3.57 20.47
N LEU A 46 6.46 4.39 21.34
CA LEU A 46 7.13 5.62 20.94
C LEU A 46 8.41 5.34 20.15
N TYR A 47 9.14 4.28 20.49
CA TYR A 47 10.33 3.88 19.76
C TYR A 47 10.01 3.40 18.35
N ILE A 48 8.93 2.63 18.18
CA ILE A 48 8.44 2.23 16.85
C ILE A 48 8.15 3.46 15.98
N HIS A 49 7.36 4.43 16.45
CA HIS A 49 7.09 5.67 15.68
C HIS A 49 8.36 6.49 15.42
N THR A 50 9.32 6.45 16.33
CA THR A 50 10.59 7.14 16.11
C THR A 50 11.39 6.47 14.98
N MET A 51 11.30 5.15 14.84
CA MET A 51 12.17 4.38 13.95
C MET A 51 11.54 4.00 12.60
N GLU A 52 10.22 4.03 12.46
CA GLU A 52 9.49 3.63 11.23
C GLU A 52 9.95 4.39 9.97
N MET A 53 10.22 5.70 10.11
CA MET A 53 10.72 6.58 9.04
C MET A 53 12.25 6.59 8.92
N SER A 54 12.96 5.91 9.81
CA SER A 54 14.42 5.99 9.86
C SER A 54 15.06 5.25 8.67
N PRO A 55 16.33 5.52 8.32
CA PRO A 55 17.06 4.68 7.37
C PRO A 55 17.37 3.27 7.90
N THR A 56 17.03 2.99 9.17
CA THR A 56 17.35 1.73 9.87
C THR A 56 16.16 1.22 10.70
N PRO A 57 14.97 1.00 10.10
CA PRO A 57 13.77 0.56 10.83
C PRO A 57 14.00 -0.78 11.55
N GLN A 58 14.90 -1.63 11.04
CA GLN A 58 15.26 -2.92 11.63
C GLN A 58 15.79 -2.82 13.08
N ARG A 59 16.29 -1.66 13.51
CA ARG A 59 16.67 -1.41 14.90
C ARG A 59 15.51 -1.53 15.89
N ALA A 60 14.27 -1.42 15.40
CA ALA A 60 13.07 -1.53 16.22
C ALA A 60 12.37 -2.90 16.14
N LEU A 61 12.93 -3.90 15.43
CA LEU A 61 12.31 -5.22 15.31
C LEU A 61 12.09 -5.89 16.68
N LEU A 62 13.10 -5.87 17.55
CA LEU A 62 12.94 -6.45 18.89
C LEU A 62 11.86 -5.71 19.71
N ALA A 63 11.77 -4.40 19.58
CA ALA A 63 10.75 -3.61 20.27
C ALA A 63 9.34 -3.90 19.72
N ALA A 64 9.21 -4.07 18.40
CA ALA A 64 7.98 -4.49 17.74
C ALA A 64 7.56 -5.89 18.23
N ASP A 65 8.48 -6.85 18.29
CA ASP A 65 8.21 -8.22 18.75
C ASP A 65 7.77 -8.23 20.21
N GLN A 66 8.43 -7.44 21.07
CA GLN A 66 8.06 -7.30 22.47
C GLN A 66 6.68 -6.66 22.66
N LEU A 67 6.25 -5.75 21.78
CA LEU A 67 4.95 -5.08 21.91
C LEU A 67 3.76 -5.99 21.53
N ARG A 68 3.94 -6.93 20.59
CA ARG A 68 2.84 -7.75 20.02
C ARG A 68 1.85 -8.29 21.06
N PRO A 69 2.26 -8.89 22.20
CA PRO A 69 1.32 -9.51 23.13
C PRO A 69 0.91 -8.61 24.30
N LEU A 70 1.49 -7.42 24.47
CA LEU A 70 1.43 -6.71 25.76
C LEU A 70 0.09 -6.04 26.05
N VAL A 71 -0.64 -5.60 25.01
CA VAL A 71 -1.86 -4.81 25.19
C VAL A 71 -3.01 -5.35 24.32
N PRO A 72 -3.51 -6.57 24.63
CA PRO A 72 -4.37 -7.37 23.73
C PRO A 72 -5.76 -6.79 23.43
N GLU A 73 -6.18 -5.75 24.15
CA GLU A 73 -7.49 -5.10 23.94
C GLU A 73 -7.36 -3.66 23.41
N CYS A 74 -6.15 -3.25 23.00
CA CYS A 74 -5.90 -1.94 22.38
C CYS A 74 -5.57 -2.13 20.91
N GLY A 75 -6.55 -1.90 20.03
CA GLY A 75 -6.36 -2.06 18.58
C GLY A 75 -5.17 -1.25 18.06
N HIS A 76 -5.03 0.01 18.51
CA HIS A 76 -3.85 0.82 18.22
C HIS A 76 -2.56 0.15 18.68
N LEU A 77 -2.35 -0.17 19.96
CA LEU A 77 -1.06 -0.74 20.38
C LEU A 77 -0.76 -2.12 19.77
N LEU A 78 -1.80 -2.89 19.42
CA LEU A 78 -1.65 -4.15 18.70
C LEU A 78 -1.15 -3.96 17.27
N HIS A 79 -1.57 -2.92 16.56
CA HIS A 79 -1.14 -2.71 15.17
C HIS A 79 0.31 -2.22 15.08
N MET A 80 0.82 -1.59 16.14
CA MET A 80 2.04 -0.77 16.07
C MET A 80 3.24 -1.55 15.53
N PRO A 81 3.45 -2.83 15.90
CA PRO A 81 4.51 -3.64 15.31
C PRO A 81 4.49 -3.71 13.77
N ALA A 82 3.32 -3.64 13.13
CA ALA A 82 3.18 -3.66 11.67
C ALA A 82 3.96 -2.53 10.99
N HIS A 83 4.08 -1.36 11.62
CA HIS A 83 4.83 -0.23 11.09
C HIS A 83 6.31 -0.57 10.85
N ILE A 84 6.91 -1.40 11.71
CA ILE A 84 8.29 -1.88 11.49
C ILE A 84 8.29 -3.07 10.53
N TYR A 85 7.35 -4.00 10.68
CA TYR A 85 7.31 -5.19 9.86
C TYR A 85 7.13 -4.90 8.37
N MET A 86 6.27 -3.94 8.00
CA MET A 86 6.12 -3.53 6.60
C MET A 86 7.44 -2.99 6.03
N GLN A 87 8.11 -2.10 6.76
CA GLN A 87 9.37 -1.48 6.34
C GLN A 87 10.53 -2.48 6.27
N CYS A 88 10.45 -3.60 7.00
CA CYS A 88 11.43 -4.68 7.00
C CYS A 88 11.05 -5.87 6.10
N GLY A 89 9.92 -5.83 5.40
CA GLY A 89 9.48 -6.95 4.54
C GLY A 89 8.96 -8.18 5.31
N HIS A 90 8.54 -8.00 6.56
CA HIS A 90 7.94 -9.04 7.41
C HIS A 90 6.41 -9.03 7.26
N TYR A 91 5.90 -9.16 6.03
CA TYR A 91 4.48 -8.91 5.74
C TYR A 91 3.52 -9.87 6.46
N TYR A 92 3.93 -11.13 6.72
CA TYR A 92 3.12 -12.09 7.48
C TYR A 92 2.95 -11.65 8.94
N ASP A 93 4.03 -11.17 9.57
CA ASP A 93 3.95 -10.62 10.92
C ASP A 93 3.05 -9.38 10.98
N ALA A 94 3.18 -8.49 9.98
CA ALA A 94 2.32 -7.31 9.84
C ALA A 94 0.84 -7.70 9.69
N LEU A 95 0.55 -8.73 8.90
CA LEU A 95 -0.80 -9.27 8.72
C LEU A 95 -1.37 -9.80 10.05
N GLU A 96 -0.62 -10.63 10.78
CA GLU A 96 -1.09 -11.24 12.03
C GLU A 96 -1.42 -10.19 13.10
N VAL A 97 -0.53 -9.21 13.31
CA VAL A 97 -0.79 -8.16 14.31
C VAL A 97 -1.94 -7.24 13.88
N SER A 98 -2.14 -7.03 12.58
CA SER A 98 -3.27 -6.25 12.06
C SER A 98 -4.60 -6.99 12.20
N TYR A 99 -4.63 -8.32 12.06
CA TYR A 99 -5.79 -9.14 12.42
C TYR A 99 -6.15 -9.00 13.89
N ASN A 100 -5.16 -9.08 14.78
CA ASN A 100 -5.38 -8.91 16.21
C ASN A 100 -5.93 -7.51 16.54
N ALA A 101 -5.36 -6.48 15.91
CA ALA A 101 -5.81 -5.09 16.07
C ALA A 101 -7.26 -4.89 15.64
N THR A 102 -7.62 -5.38 14.44
CA THR A 102 -8.99 -5.25 13.91
C THR A 102 -10.01 -6.08 14.70
N ALA A 103 -9.60 -7.23 15.27
CA ALA A 103 -10.43 -8.00 16.20
C ALA A 103 -10.68 -7.24 17.52
N ALA A 104 -9.67 -6.59 18.08
CA ALA A 104 -9.82 -5.74 19.26
C ALA A 104 -10.71 -4.52 18.97
N ASP A 105 -10.54 -3.88 17.81
CA ASP A 105 -11.42 -2.81 17.34
C ASP A 105 -12.87 -3.27 17.24
N GLY A 106 -13.13 -4.46 16.69
CA GLY A 106 -14.48 -5.02 16.58
C GLY A 106 -15.18 -5.15 17.93
N LYS A 107 -14.46 -5.56 18.99
CA LYS A 107 -14.99 -5.60 20.36
C LYS A 107 -15.37 -4.21 20.85
N TYR A 108 -14.49 -3.23 20.63
CA TYR A 108 -14.73 -1.85 21.07
C TYR A 108 -15.86 -1.19 20.28
N ILE A 109 -15.93 -1.38 18.96
CA ILE A 109 -17.02 -0.90 18.10
C ILE A 109 -18.37 -1.43 18.61
N SER A 110 -18.43 -2.74 18.90
CA SER A 110 -19.64 -3.40 19.42
C SER A 110 -20.04 -2.85 20.80
N TYR A 111 -19.07 -2.65 21.70
CA TYR A 111 -19.32 -2.14 23.05
C TYR A 111 -19.72 -0.67 23.07
N ALA A 112 -18.98 0.18 22.36
CA ALA A 112 -19.13 1.63 22.39
C ALA A 112 -20.22 2.14 21.44
N ASN A 113 -20.65 1.32 20.46
CA ASN A 113 -21.63 1.67 19.45
C ASN A 113 -21.27 2.98 18.73
N LEU A 114 -20.08 3.00 18.10
CA LEU A 114 -19.51 4.19 17.47
C LEU A 114 -20.43 4.75 16.38
N GLY A 115 -20.58 6.07 16.37
CA GLY A 115 -21.34 6.84 15.39
C GLY A 115 -20.50 7.93 14.73
N ARG A 116 -21.17 8.80 13.96
CA ARG A 116 -20.51 9.80 13.09
C ARG A 116 -19.62 10.82 13.82
N GLY A 117 -19.73 10.91 15.14
CA GLY A 117 -18.92 11.80 15.99
C GLY A 117 -17.63 11.17 16.53
N ASP A 118 -17.41 9.87 16.31
CA ASP A 118 -16.37 9.11 16.99
C ASP A 118 -15.04 9.14 16.25
N ARG A 119 -14.06 9.84 16.82
CA ARG A 119 -12.70 9.94 16.26
C ARG A 119 -11.97 8.61 16.21
N TYR A 120 -12.39 7.62 17.02
CA TYR A 120 -11.79 6.29 17.03
C TYR A 120 -11.98 5.55 15.70
N LEU A 121 -13.01 5.89 14.91
CA LEU A 121 -13.23 5.33 13.57
C LEU A 121 -12.01 5.50 12.66
N SER A 122 -11.28 6.62 12.78
CA SER A 122 -10.05 6.83 12.03
C SER A 122 -8.97 5.80 12.38
N SER A 123 -8.89 5.37 13.64
CA SER A 123 -7.96 4.32 14.07
C SER A 123 -8.37 2.95 13.52
N CYS A 124 -9.67 2.64 13.55
CA CYS A 124 -10.18 1.38 12.99
C CYS A 124 -9.92 1.29 11.48
N CYS A 125 -10.24 2.35 10.74
CA CYS A 125 -9.98 2.43 9.30
C CYS A 125 -8.49 2.25 8.98
N HIS A 126 -7.62 2.85 9.80
CA HIS A 126 -6.18 2.68 9.67
C HIS A 126 -5.73 1.24 9.90
N ASN A 127 -6.23 0.57 10.95
CA ASN A 127 -5.90 -0.83 11.24
C ASN A 127 -6.34 -1.78 10.12
N PHE A 128 -7.53 -1.55 9.56
CA PHE A 128 -7.96 -2.29 8.37
C PHE A 128 -7.11 -1.95 7.14
N HIS A 129 -6.69 -0.69 6.95
CA HIS A 129 -5.78 -0.33 5.86
C HIS A 129 -4.45 -1.08 5.98
N GLN A 130 -3.87 -1.16 7.18
CA GLN A 130 -2.66 -1.94 7.45
C GLN A 130 -2.86 -3.41 7.09
N LEU A 131 -3.99 -4.00 7.51
CA LEU A 131 -4.33 -5.38 7.18
C LEU A 131 -4.45 -5.60 5.66
N MET A 132 -5.15 -4.69 4.96
CA MET A 132 -5.30 -4.75 3.50
C MET A 132 -3.96 -4.67 2.77
N THR A 133 -3.08 -3.76 3.20
CA THR A 133 -1.77 -3.56 2.57
C THR A 133 -0.86 -4.77 2.84
N ALA A 134 -0.75 -5.24 4.08
CA ALA A 134 0.04 -6.45 4.40
C ALA A 134 -0.43 -7.68 3.59
N ALA A 135 -1.75 -7.89 3.50
CA ALA A 135 -2.34 -8.96 2.70
C ALA A 135 -2.02 -8.84 1.21
N THR A 136 -2.04 -7.61 0.67
CA THR A 136 -1.69 -7.33 -0.72
C THR A 136 -0.24 -7.71 -1.02
N TYR A 137 0.71 -7.36 -0.15
CA TYR A 137 2.13 -7.68 -0.32
C TYR A 137 2.46 -9.17 -0.07
N LEU A 138 1.57 -9.91 0.60
CA LEU A 138 1.66 -11.38 0.73
C LEU A 138 0.99 -12.15 -0.41
N GLY A 139 0.23 -11.48 -1.28
CA GLY A 139 -0.59 -12.18 -2.26
C GLY A 139 -1.78 -12.94 -1.65
N GLN A 140 -2.33 -12.46 -0.54
CA GLN A 140 -3.53 -13.02 0.12
C GLN A 140 -4.79 -12.20 -0.20
N TYR A 141 -5.51 -12.61 -1.24
CA TYR A 141 -6.74 -11.97 -1.69
C TYR A 141 -7.85 -12.03 -0.63
N GLY A 142 -8.04 -13.18 0.02
CA GLY A 142 -9.10 -13.37 1.00
C GLY A 142 -8.99 -12.40 2.18
N ALA A 143 -7.77 -12.24 2.70
CA ALA A 143 -7.46 -11.31 3.79
C ALA A 143 -7.64 -9.85 3.36
N ALA A 144 -7.14 -9.49 2.18
CA ALA A 144 -7.26 -8.13 1.65
C ALA A 144 -8.73 -7.74 1.42
N LEU A 145 -9.53 -8.64 0.84
CA LEU A 145 -10.95 -8.41 0.59
C LEU A 145 -11.77 -8.33 1.89
N TYR A 146 -11.46 -9.18 2.88
CA TYR A 146 -12.08 -9.11 4.21
C TYR A 146 -11.91 -7.72 4.82
N ALA A 147 -10.69 -7.19 4.83
CA ALA A 147 -10.41 -5.89 5.41
C ALA A 147 -11.07 -4.74 4.62
N ALA A 148 -11.06 -4.81 3.28
CA ALA A 148 -11.75 -3.83 2.43
C ALA A 148 -13.26 -3.78 2.67
N ASN A 149 -13.91 -4.95 2.70
CA ASN A 149 -15.35 -5.03 2.98
C ASN A 149 -15.69 -4.59 4.41
N SER A 150 -14.80 -4.86 5.38
CA SER A 150 -14.98 -4.41 6.77
C SER A 150 -14.96 -2.89 6.88
N VAL A 151 -14.06 -2.21 6.16
CA VAL A 151 -14.05 -0.75 6.07
C VAL A 151 -15.32 -0.21 5.43
N GLN A 152 -15.77 -0.79 4.32
CA GLN A 152 -17.02 -0.36 3.67
C GLN A 152 -18.24 -0.56 4.58
N GLY A 153 -18.29 -1.64 5.35
CA GLY A 153 -19.35 -1.88 6.34
C GLY A 153 -19.32 -0.90 7.51
N LEU A 154 -18.13 -0.44 7.92
CA LEU A 154 -17.96 0.55 8.98
C LEU A 154 -18.34 1.97 8.52
N LEU A 155 -17.99 2.33 7.29
CA LEU A 155 -18.14 3.67 6.74
C LEU A 155 -19.46 3.86 6.00
N THR A 156 -20.56 3.81 6.75
CA THR A 156 -21.89 4.13 6.24
C THR A 156 -22.03 5.60 5.83
N GLU A 157 -23.06 5.94 5.05
CA GLU A 157 -23.32 7.34 4.69
C GLU A 157 -23.47 8.26 5.91
N ASP A 158 -24.12 7.82 6.99
CA ASP A 158 -24.26 8.65 8.21
C ASP A 158 -22.90 8.97 8.83
N ILE A 159 -21.99 7.98 8.86
CA ILE A 159 -20.61 8.19 9.33
C ILE A 159 -19.87 9.19 8.44
N LEU A 160 -19.97 9.03 7.11
CA LEU A 160 -19.26 9.88 6.15
C LEU A 160 -19.80 11.31 6.10
N ARG A 161 -21.05 11.54 6.52
CA ARG A 161 -21.65 12.88 6.69
C ARG A 161 -21.26 13.55 8.02
N THR A 162 -20.21 13.08 8.69
CA THR A 162 -19.63 13.71 9.87
C THR A 162 -19.28 15.19 9.63
N GLU A 163 -19.57 16.02 10.63
CA GLU A 163 -19.21 17.45 10.63
C GLU A 163 -17.82 17.70 11.21
N ILE A 164 -17.14 16.65 11.71
CA ILE A 164 -15.77 16.77 12.24
C ILE A 164 -14.82 16.96 11.04
N PRO A 165 -14.19 18.13 10.87
CA PRO A 165 -13.47 18.44 9.63
C PRO A 165 -12.35 17.44 9.31
N GLN A 166 -11.68 16.92 10.34
CA GLN A 166 -10.63 15.92 10.13
C GLN A 166 -11.18 14.60 9.57
N LEU A 167 -12.29 14.09 10.12
CA LEU A 167 -12.88 12.83 9.68
C LEU A 167 -13.51 12.96 8.30
N ALA A 168 -14.21 14.08 8.05
CA ALA A 168 -14.79 14.38 6.75
C ALA A 168 -13.70 14.32 5.66
N ARG A 169 -12.51 14.87 5.91
CA ARG A 169 -11.43 14.88 4.90
C ARG A 169 -10.77 13.53 4.63
N THR A 170 -10.83 12.56 5.54
CA THR A 170 -10.01 11.32 5.46
C THR A 170 -10.79 10.01 5.41
N LEU A 171 -11.99 9.93 5.99
CA LEU A 171 -12.68 8.63 6.13
C LEU A 171 -13.08 8.05 4.78
N GLU A 172 -13.67 8.85 3.90
CA GLU A 172 -14.19 8.38 2.61
C GLU A 172 -13.11 7.72 1.74
N SER A 173 -11.89 8.24 1.78
CA SER A 173 -10.72 7.66 1.11
C SER A 173 -10.41 6.21 1.50
N HIS A 174 -10.76 5.77 2.72
CA HIS A 174 -10.56 4.36 3.11
C HIS A 174 -11.58 3.46 2.41
N TYR A 175 -12.78 3.96 2.13
CA TYR A 175 -13.82 3.23 1.40
C TYR A 175 -13.37 2.86 -0.03
N SER A 176 -12.57 3.74 -0.68
CA SER A 176 -12.08 3.53 -2.05
C SER A 176 -11.02 2.42 -2.17
N MET A 177 -10.42 1.98 -1.07
CA MET A 177 -9.28 1.04 -1.08
C MET A 177 -9.64 -0.36 -1.61
N LYS A 178 -10.91 -0.73 -1.61
CA LYS A 178 -11.36 -1.98 -2.24
C LYS A 178 -10.98 -2.07 -3.72
N SER A 179 -11.00 -0.94 -4.44
CA SER A 179 -10.58 -0.89 -5.84
C SER A 179 -9.12 -1.33 -6.04
N HIS A 180 -8.22 -0.96 -5.13
CA HIS A 180 -6.82 -1.43 -5.13
C HIS A 180 -6.74 -2.94 -4.97
N VAL A 181 -7.47 -3.49 -4.00
CA VAL A 181 -7.50 -4.94 -3.76
C VAL A 181 -7.96 -5.67 -5.02
N LEU A 182 -9.06 -5.24 -5.63
CA LEU A 182 -9.59 -5.92 -6.81
C LEU A 182 -8.63 -5.80 -8.02
N VAL A 183 -7.99 -4.64 -8.21
CA VAL A 183 -7.01 -4.45 -9.29
C VAL A 183 -5.77 -5.32 -9.07
N ARG A 184 -5.20 -5.30 -7.87
CA ARG A 184 -4.03 -6.11 -7.50
C ARG A 184 -4.24 -7.59 -7.79
N PHE A 185 -5.43 -8.12 -7.54
CA PHE A 185 -5.74 -9.55 -7.70
C PHE A 185 -6.48 -9.88 -8.99
N GLY A 186 -6.50 -8.96 -9.97
CA GLY A 186 -7.04 -9.22 -11.30
C GLY A 186 -8.53 -9.56 -11.34
N LYS A 187 -9.32 -9.00 -10.41
CA LYS A 187 -10.78 -9.28 -10.29
C LYS A 187 -11.59 -8.44 -11.26
N TRP A 188 -11.22 -8.49 -12.54
CA TRP A 188 -11.72 -7.60 -13.60
C TRP A 188 -13.25 -7.61 -13.73
N GLU A 189 -13.84 -8.80 -13.78
CA GLU A 189 -15.30 -8.92 -13.90
C GLU A 189 -16.05 -8.53 -12.62
N ASP A 190 -15.40 -8.59 -11.45
CA ASP A 190 -16.02 -8.15 -10.19
C ASP A 190 -16.00 -6.61 -10.11
N ILE A 191 -14.90 -5.97 -10.53
CA ILE A 191 -14.79 -4.51 -10.67
C ILE A 191 -15.88 -3.94 -11.58
N ILE A 192 -16.11 -4.59 -12.72
CA ILE A 192 -17.11 -4.14 -13.70
C ILE A 192 -18.53 -4.28 -13.13
N ARG A 193 -18.78 -5.34 -12.35
CA ARG A 193 -20.09 -5.62 -11.75
C ARG A 193 -20.41 -4.77 -10.52
N GLU A 194 -19.39 -4.27 -9.82
CA GLU A 194 -19.58 -3.49 -8.60
C GLU A 194 -20.32 -2.17 -8.91
N PRO A 195 -21.50 -1.91 -8.31
CA PRO A 195 -22.25 -0.69 -8.59
C PRO A 195 -21.51 0.54 -8.05
N LEU A 196 -21.54 1.63 -8.79
CA LEU A 196 -21.02 2.91 -8.31
C LEU A 196 -21.94 3.48 -7.22
N PRO A 197 -21.39 4.27 -6.28
CA PRO A 197 -22.18 4.95 -5.26
C PRO A 197 -23.17 5.93 -5.90
N GLU A 198 -24.39 6.03 -5.35
CA GLU A 198 -25.41 6.96 -5.83
C GLU A 198 -25.05 8.43 -5.54
N ASP A 199 -24.48 8.71 -4.36
CA ASP A 199 -23.99 10.04 -3.97
C ASP A 199 -22.50 10.20 -4.32
N GLU A 200 -22.20 10.44 -5.60
CA GLU A 200 -20.82 10.65 -6.09
C GLU A 200 -20.13 11.87 -5.45
N LYS A 201 -20.88 12.80 -4.83
CA LYS A 201 -20.30 13.95 -4.11
C LYS A 201 -19.79 13.54 -2.73
N LEU A 202 -20.56 12.71 -2.03
CA LEU A 202 -20.11 12.13 -0.77
C LEU A 202 -18.93 11.19 -1.01
N TYR A 203 -19.07 10.28 -1.97
CA TYR A 203 -18.11 9.23 -2.34
C TYR A 203 -17.17 9.68 -3.47
N CYS A 204 -16.64 10.89 -3.40
CA CYS A 204 -15.91 11.50 -4.51
C CYS A 204 -14.61 10.76 -4.86
N VAL A 205 -13.80 10.35 -3.87
CA VAL A 205 -12.55 9.60 -4.11
C VAL A 205 -12.87 8.18 -4.56
N THR A 206 -13.85 7.53 -3.93
CA THR A 206 -14.35 6.20 -4.29
C THR A 206 -14.83 6.15 -5.73
N THR A 207 -15.62 7.13 -6.15
CA THR A 207 -16.12 7.19 -7.53
C THR A 207 -14.95 7.26 -8.51
N ALA A 208 -13.99 8.18 -8.30
CA ALA A 208 -12.80 8.26 -9.15
C ALA A 208 -12.00 6.95 -9.15
N MET A 209 -11.74 6.35 -7.98
CA MET A 209 -10.96 5.12 -7.90
C MET A 209 -11.66 3.91 -8.54
N MET A 210 -13.00 3.84 -8.48
CA MET A 210 -13.79 2.81 -9.16
C MET A 210 -13.78 3.00 -10.68
N ARG A 211 -13.83 4.25 -11.18
CA ARG A 211 -13.67 4.56 -12.61
C ARG A 211 -12.29 4.15 -13.11
N TYR A 212 -11.24 4.50 -12.36
CA TYR A 212 -9.88 4.03 -12.60
C TYR A 212 -9.83 2.50 -12.72
N ALA A 213 -10.30 1.78 -11.69
CA ALA A 213 -10.26 0.32 -11.67
C ALA A 213 -11.03 -0.31 -12.84
N ARG A 214 -12.21 0.23 -13.19
CA ARG A 214 -13.00 -0.23 -14.34
C ARG A 214 -12.28 0.01 -15.66
N GLY A 215 -11.60 1.15 -15.82
CA GLY A 215 -10.79 1.43 -16.99
C GLY A 215 -9.67 0.41 -17.17
N ILE A 216 -8.93 0.10 -16.10
CA ILE A 216 -7.93 -0.98 -16.09
C ILE A 216 -8.56 -2.33 -16.45
N ALA A 217 -9.67 -2.69 -15.80
CA ALA A 217 -10.35 -3.96 -16.02
C ALA A 217 -10.83 -4.12 -17.48
N TYR A 218 -11.42 -3.08 -18.07
CA TYR A 218 -11.83 -3.11 -19.47
C TYR A 218 -10.64 -3.19 -20.42
N ALA A 219 -9.54 -2.49 -20.14
CA ALA A 219 -8.32 -2.57 -20.94
C ALA A 219 -7.74 -3.99 -20.93
N ALA A 220 -7.57 -4.58 -19.75
CA ALA A 220 -7.06 -5.95 -19.56
C ALA A 220 -7.95 -7.02 -20.22
N LEU A 221 -9.27 -6.78 -20.30
CA LEU A 221 -10.22 -7.67 -20.98
C LEU A 221 -10.33 -7.42 -22.50
N GLY A 222 -9.53 -6.52 -23.08
CA GLY A 222 -9.56 -6.16 -24.50
C GLY A 222 -10.81 -5.37 -24.93
N ARG A 223 -11.54 -4.78 -23.98
CA ARG A 223 -12.76 -3.99 -24.21
C ARG A 223 -12.43 -2.50 -24.32
N HIS A 224 -11.58 -2.13 -25.28
CA HIS A 224 -10.92 -0.82 -25.33
C HIS A 224 -11.87 0.38 -25.39
N ASP A 225 -12.98 0.30 -26.12
CA ASP A 225 -13.94 1.41 -26.21
C ASP A 225 -14.61 1.69 -24.85
N LEU A 226 -14.86 0.64 -24.05
CA LEU A 226 -15.38 0.79 -22.69
C LEU A 226 -14.30 1.33 -21.75
N ALA A 227 -13.04 0.95 -21.95
CA ALA A 227 -11.91 1.49 -21.19
C ALA A 227 -11.75 3.00 -21.43
N ASP A 228 -11.91 3.47 -22.67
CA ASP A 228 -11.90 4.90 -23.00
C ASP A 228 -13.04 5.68 -22.36
N ILE A 229 -14.24 5.10 -22.35
CA ILE A 229 -15.40 5.70 -21.67
C ILE A 229 -15.12 5.87 -20.18
N GLU A 230 -14.56 4.86 -19.51
CA GLU A 230 -14.22 4.96 -18.09
C GLU A 230 -13.04 5.90 -17.84
N ARG A 231 -12.07 6.01 -18.77
CA ARG A 231 -11.01 7.03 -18.74
C ARG A 231 -11.58 8.45 -18.78
N THR A 232 -12.50 8.74 -19.70
CA THR A 232 -13.17 10.05 -19.73
C THR A 232 -13.96 10.34 -18.46
N LYS A 233 -14.73 9.35 -17.95
CA LYS A 233 -15.49 9.51 -16.69
C LYS A 233 -14.60 9.66 -15.46
N PHE A 234 -13.43 9.03 -15.46
CA PHE A 234 -12.41 9.23 -14.44
C PHE A 234 -11.92 10.68 -14.44
N ASP A 235 -11.59 11.23 -15.63
CA ASP A 235 -11.15 12.63 -15.75
C ASP A 235 -12.25 13.61 -15.28
N GLU A 236 -13.51 13.33 -15.61
CA GLU A 236 -14.66 14.11 -15.09
C GLU A 236 -14.77 14.04 -13.56
N ALA A 237 -14.58 12.85 -12.97
CA ALA A 237 -14.60 12.67 -11.52
C ALA A 237 -13.45 13.43 -10.83
N LEU A 238 -12.26 13.47 -11.45
CA LEU A 238 -11.09 14.18 -10.90
C LEU A 238 -11.33 15.68 -10.70
N VAL A 239 -12.02 16.32 -11.64
CA VAL A 239 -12.33 17.76 -11.57
C VAL A 239 -13.13 18.08 -10.30
N ASN A 240 -13.96 17.15 -9.85
CA ASN A 240 -14.89 17.33 -8.73
C ASN A 240 -14.29 16.97 -7.36
N ILE A 241 -13.06 16.46 -7.28
CA ILE A 241 -12.42 16.12 -6.01
C ILE A 241 -12.10 17.41 -5.21
N PRO A 242 -12.65 17.61 -4.00
CA PRO A 242 -12.32 18.78 -3.19
C PRO A 242 -10.83 18.84 -2.85
N THR A 243 -10.28 20.06 -2.79
CA THR A 243 -8.83 20.29 -2.60
C THR A 243 -8.31 19.96 -1.20
N ASP A 244 -9.20 19.69 -0.26
CA ASP A 244 -8.87 19.36 1.13
C ASP A 244 -9.06 17.87 1.44
N ARG A 245 -9.47 17.04 0.46
CA ARG A 245 -9.54 15.58 0.62
C ARG A 245 -8.15 14.99 0.74
N LEU A 246 -7.99 14.12 1.74
CA LEU A 246 -6.73 13.45 2.03
C LEU A 246 -6.89 11.95 1.92
N ILE A 247 -5.87 11.30 1.39
CA ILE A 247 -5.63 9.87 1.50
C ILE A 247 -4.37 9.75 2.35
N MET A 248 -4.52 9.29 3.59
CA MET A 248 -3.44 9.27 4.58
C MET A 248 -2.78 10.66 4.70
N ASN A 249 -1.47 10.78 4.43
CA ASN A 249 -0.69 12.02 4.52
C ASN A 249 -0.64 12.80 3.19
N ASN A 250 -1.36 12.37 2.17
CA ASN A 250 -1.29 12.93 0.81
C ASN A 250 -2.63 13.54 0.38
N GLN A 251 -2.56 14.55 -0.49
CA GLN A 251 -3.75 15.08 -1.16
C GLN A 251 -4.36 13.99 -2.05
N ALA A 252 -5.68 13.80 -2.00
CA ALA A 252 -6.35 12.79 -2.80
C ALA A 252 -6.06 12.97 -4.30
N ARG A 253 -5.97 14.22 -4.77
CA ARG A 253 -5.59 14.55 -6.16
C ARG A 253 -4.17 14.08 -6.55
N ALA A 254 -3.22 14.09 -5.61
CA ALA A 254 -1.87 13.61 -5.89
C ALA A 254 -1.85 12.09 -6.07
N ILE A 255 -2.54 11.36 -5.20
CA ILE A 255 -2.73 9.90 -5.32
C ILE A 255 -3.46 9.54 -6.60
N LEU A 256 -4.53 10.28 -6.92
CA LEU A 256 -5.26 10.05 -8.16
C LEU A 256 -4.43 10.44 -9.41
N GLY A 257 -3.39 11.26 -9.27
CA GLY A 257 -2.39 11.48 -10.32
C GLY A 257 -1.56 10.23 -10.64
N VAL A 258 -1.33 9.34 -9.66
CA VAL A 258 -0.77 7.99 -9.92
C VAL A 258 -1.78 7.15 -10.70
N ALA A 259 -3.05 7.19 -10.29
CA ALA A 259 -4.14 6.49 -10.97
C ALA A 259 -4.33 6.95 -12.42
N THR A 260 -4.21 8.26 -12.71
CA THR A 260 -4.28 8.82 -14.07
C THR A 260 -3.23 8.17 -14.97
N GLU A 261 -1.97 8.22 -14.55
CA GLU A 261 -0.86 7.70 -15.36
C GLU A 261 -0.94 6.17 -15.52
N MET A 262 -1.35 5.46 -14.46
CA MET A 262 -1.65 4.03 -14.56
C MET A 262 -2.76 3.72 -15.58
N LEU A 263 -3.88 4.45 -15.52
CA LEU A 263 -5.02 4.24 -16.41
C LEU A 263 -4.66 4.50 -17.86
N TYR A 264 -4.00 5.62 -18.12
CA TYR A 264 -3.57 5.97 -19.47
C TYR A 264 -2.53 4.97 -19.99
N GLY A 265 -1.56 4.60 -19.17
CA GLY A 265 -0.55 3.61 -19.52
C GLY A 265 -1.16 2.26 -19.92
N GLU A 266 -2.04 1.72 -19.10
CA GLU A 266 -2.67 0.40 -19.29
C GLU A 266 -3.65 0.39 -20.48
N VAL A 267 -4.44 1.46 -20.65
CA VAL A 267 -5.32 1.60 -21.82
C VAL A 267 -4.53 1.62 -23.13
N GLU A 268 -3.47 2.43 -23.19
CA GLU A 268 -2.62 2.51 -24.38
C GLU A 268 -1.82 1.22 -24.60
N TYR A 269 -1.38 0.55 -23.53
CA TYR A 269 -0.66 -0.72 -23.61
C TYR A 269 -1.51 -1.78 -24.31
N HIS A 270 -2.74 -1.97 -23.83
CA HIS A 270 -3.64 -2.96 -24.38
C HIS A 270 -4.14 -2.60 -25.79
N ARG A 271 -4.03 -1.33 -26.21
CA ARG A 271 -4.25 -0.88 -27.60
C ARG A 271 -3.04 -1.12 -28.52
N GLY A 272 -1.90 -1.58 -27.99
CA GLY A 272 -0.66 -1.78 -28.73
C GLY A 272 0.18 -0.52 -28.93
N ASN A 273 -0.18 0.59 -28.26
CA ASN A 273 0.53 1.88 -28.34
C ASN A 273 1.67 1.92 -27.31
N TYR A 274 2.61 0.97 -27.40
CA TYR A 274 3.58 0.69 -26.34
C TYR A 274 4.47 1.88 -25.94
N ASP A 275 4.92 2.70 -26.89
CA ASP A 275 5.74 3.87 -26.58
C ASP A 275 5.00 4.88 -25.68
N VAL A 276 3.71 5.10 -25.96
CA VAL A 276 2.85 5.98 -25.17
C VAL A 276 2.54 5.35 -23.82
N ALA A 277 2.24 4.05 -23.82
CA ALA A 277 1.96 3.28 -22.62
C ALA A 277 3.11 3.35 -21.61
N PHE A 278 4.33 3.02 -22.04
CA PHE A 278 5.50 3.02 -21.14
C PHE A 278 5.92 4.43 -20.71
N LYS A 279 5.59 5.48 -21.46
CA LYS A 279 5.77 6.85 -20.99
C LYS A 279 4.88 7.12 -19.76
N HIS A 280 3.60 6.79 -19.84
CA HIS A 280 2.65 6.95 -18.73
C HIS A 280 3.00 6.05 -17.54
N LEU A 281 3.29 4.77 -17.76
CA LEU A 281 3.63 3.85 -16.66
C LEU A 281 4.90 4.29 -15.90
N ARG A 282 5.91 4.83 -16.58
CA ARG A 282 7.08 5.43 -15.91
C ARG A 282 6.71 6.70 -15.13
N GLN A 283 5.82 7.53 -15.68
CA GLN A 283 5.35 8.72 -14.95
C GLN A 283 4.52 8.33 -13.72
N ALA A 284 3.77 7.23 -13.76
CA ALA A 284 3.07 6.70 -12.58
C ALA A 284 4.06 6.35 -11.46
N VAL A 285 5.18 5.72 -11.79
CA VAL A 285 6.27 5.44 -10.84
C VAL A 285 6.85 6.72 -10.27
N VAL A 286 7.11 7.74 -11.09
CA VAL A 286 7.59 9.04 -10.61
C VAL A 286 6.58 9.69 -9.65
N ASN A 287 5.29 9.70 -10.01
CA ASN A 287 4.24 10.27 -9.19
C ASN A 287 4.14 9.56 -7.82
N ASP A 288 4.28 8.23 -7.78
CA ASP A 288 4.31 7.43 -6.54
C ASP A 288 5.57 7.72 -5.70
N ASP A 289 6.73 7.81 -6.36
CA ASP A 289 8.02 8.16 -5.76
C ASP A 289 8.07 9.62 -5.25
N GLU A 290 7.13 10.49 -5.63
CA GLU A 290 6.98 11.86 -5.10
C GLU A 290 5.97 11.99 -3.95
N LEU A 291 5.18 10.96 -3.67
CA LEU A 291 4.21 11.00 -2.55
C LEU A 291 4.92 11.14 -1.20
N ASN A 292 4.30 11.88 -0.29
CA ASN A 292 4.74 11.96 1.10
C ASN A 292 4.66 10.57 1.74
N TYR A 293 5.61 10.29 2.64
CA TYR A 293 5.55 9.09 3.44
C TYR A 293 4.26 9.00 4.26
N SER A 294 3.68 7.82 4.26
CA SER A 294 2.62 7.40 5.16
C SER A 294 2.81 5.93 5.48
N GLU A 295 2.38 5.50 6.66
CA GLU A 295 2.23 4.10 7.00
C GLU A 295 0.74 3.87 7.30
N PRO A 296 0.06 2.93 6.62
CA PRO A 296 0.48 2.28 5.37
C PRO A 296 0.75 3.28 4.22
N TRP A 297 1.43 2.82 3.17
CA TRP A 297 1.61 3.60 1.94
C TRP A 297 0.27 4.04 1.36
N SER A 298 0.19 5.30 0.92
CA SER A 298 -1.07 5.92 0.47
C SER A 298 -1.59 5.31 -0.84
N TRP A 299 -0.68 4.93 -1.74
CA TRP A 299 -0.96 4.12 -2.90
C TRP A 299 -0.56 2.67 -2.57
N MET A 300 -1.55 1.78 -2.49
CA MET A 300 -1.38 0.49 -1.79
C MET A 300 -0.47 -0.53 -2.48
N HIS A 301 -0.22 -0.41 -3.78
CA HIS A 301 0.66 -1.33 -4.50
C HIS A 301 1.44 -0.58 -5.60
N PRO A 302 2.79 -0.66 -5.61
CA PRO A 302 3.63 0.15 -6.49
C PRO A 302 3.29 0.01 -7.99
N PRO A 303 3.23 1.13 -8.74
CA PRO A 303 3.13 1.10 -10.20
C PRO A 303 4.26 0.30 -10.87
N ARG A 304 5.41 0.18 -10.18
CA ARG A 304 6.56 -0.64 -10.59
C ARG A 304 6.19 -2.08 -10.92
N HIS A 305 5.20 -2.66 -10.24
CA HIS A 305 4.75 -4.02 -10.54
C HIS A 305 4.12 -4.15 -11.93
N ALA A 306 3.26 -3.21 -12.30
CA ALA A 306 2.63 -3.19 -13.62
C ALA A 306 3.67 -2.87 -14.70
N LEU A 307 4.47 -1.81 -14.50
CA LEU A 307 5.54 -1.43 -15.42
C LEU A 307 6.50 -2.61 -15.67
N GLY A 308 7.01 -3.25 -14.62
CA GLY A 308 7.93 -4.37 -14.73
C GLY A 308 7.31 -5.59 -15.45
N ALA A 309 6.05 -5.92 -15.16
CA ALA A 309 5.38 -7.06 -15.78
C ALA A 309 5.15 -6.84 -17.28
N LEU A 310 4.74 -5.64 -17.65
CA LEU A 310 4.44 -5.27 -19.03
C LEU A 310 5.71 -5.04 -19.87
N LEU A 311 6.79 -4.52 -19.25
CA LEU A 311 8.12 -4.48 -19.87
C LEU A 311 8.64 -5.88 -20.19
N LEU A 312 8.52 -6.80 -19.22
CA LEU A 312 8.96 -8.18 -19.40
C LEU A 312 8.15 -8.89 -20.50
N GLU A 313 6.83 -8.66 -20.57
CA GLU A 313 5.98 -9.18 -21.66
C GLU A 313 6.44 -8.73 -23.04
N GLN A 314 6.94 -7.49 -23.18
CA GLN A 314 7.48 -6.96 -24.45
C GLN A 314 8.98 -7.27 -24.65
N GLY A 315 9.59 -8.09 -23.79
CA GLY A 315 11.00 -8.46 -23.91
C GLY A 315 11.98 -7.36 -23.48
N HIS A 316 11.54 -6.30 -22.82
CA HIS A 316 12.40 -5.26 -22.23
C HIS A 316 12.99 -5.72 -20.88
N VAL A 317 13.71 -6.86 -20.92
CA VAL A 317 14.15 -7.58 -19.71
C VAL A 317 15.12 -6.76 -18.85
N ASP A 318 16.03 -6.01 -19.47
CA ASP A 318 17.01 -5.19 -18.73
C ASP A 318 16.34 -4.10 -17.89
N GLU A 319 15.33 -3.44 -18.45
CA GLU A 319 14.58 -2.41 -17.74
C GLU A 319 13.67 -3.02 -16.67
N ALA A 320 13.00 -4.13 -16.98
CA ALA A 320 12.19 -4.85 -16.00
C ALA A 320 13.03 -5.30 -14.79
N GLU A 321 14.23 -5.83 -15.01
CA GLU A 321 15.17 -6.20 -13.94
C GLU A 321 15.49 -4.98 -13.05
N GLN A 322 15.78 -3.83 -13.65
CA GLN A 322 16.07 -2.60 -12.90
C GLN A 322 14.86 -2.13 -12.08
N VAL A 323 13.65 -2.20 -12.63
CA VAL A 323 12.42 -1.83 -11.93
C VAL A 323 12.22 -2.67 -10.67
N TYR A 324 12.40 -3.99 -10.76
CA TYR A 324 12.25 -4.88 -9.60
C TYR A 324 13.39 -4.76 -8.59
N ARG A 325 14.63 -4.51 -9.03
CA ARG A 325 15.74 -4.24 -8.11
C ARG A 325 15.52 -2.97 -7.31
N ALA A 326 15.03 -1.90 -7.94
CA ALA A 326 14.67 -0.66 -7.27
C ALA A 326 13.57 -0.91 -6.24
N ASP A 327 12.49 -1.59 -6.62
CA ASP A 327 11.37 -1.91 -5.72
C ASP A 327 11.82 -2.72 -4.49
N LEU A 328 12.62 -3.76 -4.70
CA LEU A 328 13.19 -4.58 -3.64
C LEU A 328 14.32 -3.89 -2.86
N GLY A 329 14.74 -2.69 -3.26
CA GLY A 329 15.82 -1.95 -2.60
C GLY A 329 17.23 -2.53 -2.78
N LEU A 330 17.45 -3.31 -3.84
CA LEU A 330 18.69 -4.03 -4.11
C LEU A 330 19.75 -3.20 -4.86
N ASP A 331 19.35 -2.06 -5.45
CA ASP A 331 20.24 -1.18 -6.23
C ASP A 331 20.51 0.18 -5.56
N GLY A 332 19.84 0.46 -4.43
CA GLY A 332 19.97 1.71 -3.69
C GLY A 332 19.31 2.93 -4.33
N VAL A 333 18.51 2.77 -5.39
CA VAL A 333 17.85 3.89 -6.10
C VAL A 333 16.75 4.52 -5.25
N LEU A 334 15.91 3.69 -4.62
CA LEU A 334 14.83 4.20 -3.75
C LEU A 334 15.34 4.52 -2.34
N ILE A 335 14.78 5.56 -1.73
CA ILE A 335 14.93 5.83 -0.30
C ILE A 335 14.37 4.67 0.53
N ALA A 336 14.88 4.49 1.76
CA ALA A 336 14.55 3.32 2.58
C ALA A 336 13.03 3.12 2.75
N ALA A 337 12.30 4.20 2.99
CA ALA A 337 10.85 4.19 3.23
C ALA A 337 9.98 3.87 2.01
N LYS A 338 10.60 3.72 0.82
CA LYS A 338 9.94 3.36 -0.45
C LYS A 338 10.43 2.02 -1.01
N ARG A 339 11.20 1.26 -0.21
CA ARG A 339 11.64 -0.09 -0.56
C ARG A 339 10.64 -1.12 -0.05
N HIS A 340 10.46 -2.18 -0.81
CA HIS A 340 9.51 -3.24 -0.56
C HIS A 340 10.25 -4.57 -0.42
N LEU A 341 11.03 -4.69 0.66
CA LEU A 341 11.83 -5.88 0.95
C LEU A 341 10.94 -7.14 0.98
N ASN A 342 11.42 -8.24 0.40
CA ASN A 342 10.70 -9.53 0.35
C ASN A 342 9.30 -9.48 -0.29
N ASN A 343 8.99 -8.43 -1.05
CA ASN A 343 7.71 -8.32 -1.73
C ASN A 343 7.56 -9.40 -2.78
N VAL A 344 6.53 -10.24 -2.59
CA VAL A 344 6.29 -11.45 -3.37
C VAL A 344 6.17 -11.16 -4.88
N TRP A 345 5.57 -10.02 -5.24
CA TRP A 345 5.32 -9.64 -6.63
C TRP A 345 6.62 -9.24 -7.34
N SER A 346 7.47 -8.46 -6.69
CA SER A 346 8.76 -8.03 -7.26
C SER A 346 9.82 -9.12 -7.19
N LEU A 347 9.80 -9.98 -6.16
CA LEU A 347 10.63 -11.19 -6.12
C LEU A 347 10.31 -12.08 -7.33
N HIS A 348 9.03 -12.29 -7.65
CA HIS A 348 8.62 -13.10 -8.80
C HIS A 348 9.16 -12.50 -10.10
N GLY A 349 8.95 -11.20 -10.32
CA GLY A 349 9.37 -10.52 -11.53
C GLY A 349 10.88 -10.48 -11.71
N LEU A 350 11.64 -10.25 -10.62
CA LEU A 350 13.10 -10.31 -10.65
C LEU A 350 13.57 -11.73 -10.99
N ALA A 351 12.97 -12.75 -10.37
CA ALA A 351 13.30 -14.14 -10.66
C ALA A 351 13.06 -14.52 -12.14
N GLU A 352 11.96 -14.06 -12.74
CA GLU A 352 11.73 -14.23 -14.18
C GLU A 352 12.84 -13.56 -15.01
N CYS A 353 13.19 -12.30 -14.71
CA CYS A 353 14.24 -11.58 -15.43
C CYS A 353 15.59 -12.30 -15.35
N LEU A 354 15.96 -12.80 -14.17
CA LEU A 354 17.23 -13.50 -13.95
C LEU A 354 17.29 -14.82 -14.73
N ARG A 355 16.19 -15.58 -14.78
CA ARG A 355 16.10 -16.82 -15.57
C ARG A 355 16.23 -16.54 -17.06
N VAL A 356 15.49 -15.56 -17.60
CA VAL A 356 15.56 -15.17 -19.02
C VAL A 356 16.99 -14.76 -19.42
N LYS A 357 17.73 -14.13 -18.49
CA LYS A 357 19.11 -13.70 -18.72
C LYS A 357 20.17 -14.77 -18.39
N GLY A 358 19.79 -15.96 -17.93
CA GLY A 358 20.73 -17.02 -17.53
C GLY A 358 21.63 -16.65 -16.34
N LYS A 359 21.17 -15.77 -15.44
CA LYS A 359 21.91 -15.27 -14.28
C LYS A 359 21.76 -16.20 -13.07
N GLU A 360 22.17 -17.46 -13.22
CA GLU A 360 21.95 -18.54 -12.24
C GLU A 360 22.46 -18.20 -10.82
N SER A 361 23.65 -17.61 -10.71
CA SER A 361 24.22 -17.25 -9.40
C SER A 361 23.42 -16.19 -8.66
N GLU A 362 22.84 -15.22 -9.38
CA GLU A 362 21.98 -14.20 -8.79
C GLU A 362 20.60 -14.77 -8.48
N PHE A 363 20.08 -15.62 -9.37
CA PHE A 363 18.80 -16.30 -9.17
C PHE A 363 18.81 -17.17 -7.89
N ALA A 364 19.90 -17.90 -7.63
CA ALA A 364 20.07 -18.71 -6.42
C ALA A 364 20.03 -17.91 -5.10
N LEU A 365 20.24 -16.58 -5.15
CA LEU A 365 20.11 -15.70 -3.97
C LEU A 365 18.67 -15.23 -3.74
N ILE A 366 17.86 -15.17 -4.80
CA ILE A 366 16.47 -14.69 -4.79
C ILE A 366 15.50 -15.85 -4.59
N GLU A 367 15.79 -17.01 -5.17
CA GLU A 367 14.90 -18.18 -5.17
C GLU A 367 14.44 -18.58 -3.76
N PRO A 368 15.30 -18.70 -2.72
CA PRO A 368 14.82 -19.08 -1.39
C PRO A 368 13.85 -18.05 -0.78
N GLN A 369 14.08 -16.75 -1.03
CA GLN A 369 13.18 -15.69 -0.55
C GLN A 369 11.84 -15.75 -1.28
N LEU A 370 11.88 -15.99 -2.59
CA LEU A 370 10.70 -16.17 -3.43
C LEU A 370 9.88 -17.37 -2.95
N GLU A 371 10.50 -18.53 -2.73
CA GLU A 371 9.81 -19.75 -2.28
C GLU A 371 9.08 -19.53 -0.95
N LEU A 372 9.74 -18.91 0.02
CA LEU A 372 9.15 -18.59 1.32
C LEU A 372 7.97 -17.61 1.20
N ALA A 373 8.10 -16.57 0.37
CA ALA A 373 7.02 -15.63 0.11
C ALA A 373 5.84 -16.32 -0.60
N MET A 374 6.11 -17.18 -1.59
CA MET A 374 5.09 -17.88 -2.38
C MET A 374 4.30 -18.88 -1.55
N ALA A 375 4.95 -19.55 -0.60
CA ALA A 375 4.31 -20.46 0.34
C ALA A 375 3.22 -19.80 1.22
N ARG A 376 3.15 -18.46 1.23
CA ARG A 376 2.17 -17.67 1.98
C ARG A 376 1.09 -17.03 1.11
N THR A 377 1.15 -17.16 -0.22
CA THR A 377 0.13 -16.64 -1.14
C THR A 377 -1.17 -17.46 -1.09
N ASP A 378 -2.30 -16.88 -1.52
CA ASP A 378 -3.54 -17.65 -1.72
C ASP A 378 -3.40 -18.59 -2.95
N PRO A 379 -3.68 -18.18 -4.20
CA PRO A 379 -3.17 -18.90 -5.36
C PRO A 379 -1.72 -18.47 -5.65
N PRO A 380 -0.88 -19.37 -6.20
CA PRO A 380 0.45 -19.01 -6.66
C PRO A 380 0.41 -17.84 -7.64
N ILE A 381 1.30 -16.88 -7.43
CA ILE A 381 1.50 -15.75 -8.34
C ILE A 381 2.22 -16.26 -9.59
N THR A 382 1.67 -15.96 -10.75
CA THR A 382 2.23 -16.32 -12.07
C THR A 382 2.79 -15.13 -12.83
N SER A 383 2.57 -13.91 -12.33
CA SER A 383 3.14 -12.67 -12.84
C SER A 383 3.10 -11.59 -11.77
N SER A 384 4.06 -10.67 -11.80
CA SER A 384 4.06 -9.48 -10.94
C SER A 384 2.83 -8.59 -11.10
N CYS A 385 2.11 -8.67 -12.22
CA CYS A 385 0.86 -7.95 -12.47
C CYS A 385 -0.14 -8.79 -13.26
N HIS A 386 -1.43 -8.74 -12.91
CA HIS A 386 -2.49 -9.40 -13.69
C HIS A 386 -2.86 -8.65 -14.98
N CYS A 387 -2.32 -7.45 -15.20
CA CYS A 387 -2.44 -6.73 -16.48
C CYS A 387 -1.59 -7.38 -17.58
N ARG A 388 -0.59 -8.20 -17.21
CA ARG A 388 0.12 -9.07 -18.15
C ARG A 388 -0.82 -10.20 -18.56
N VAL A 389 -1.30 -10.16 -19.80
CA VAL A 389 -2.34 -11.08 -20.32
C VAL A 389 -1.79 -12.10 -21.31
N ALA A 390 -0.56 -11.95 -21.80
CA ALA A 390 0.05 -12.94 -22.68
C ALA A 390 0.29 -14.25 -21.93
N THR A 391 -0.39 -15.32 -22.35
CA THR A 391 -0.21 -16.68 -21.82
C THR A 391 1.01 -17.39 -22.36
N ASP A 392 1.67 -16.84 -23.38
CA ASP A 392 2.72 -17.54 -24.13
C ASP A 392 3.88 -16.60 -24.47
N CYS A 393 4.95 -16.64 -23.67
CA CYS A 393 6.28 -16.27 -24.11
C CYS A 393 7.27 -17.33 -23.63
N CYS A 394 7.33 -18.41 -24.42
CA CYS A 394 8.46 -19.32 -24.64
C CYS A 394 8.97 -20.15 -23.45
N HIS A 395 8.57 -21.43 -23.43
CA HIS A 395 9.41 -22.53 -22.96
C HIS A 395 10.61 -22.76 -23.89
#